data_AF-A0A7W1D0U8-F1
#
_entry.id   AF-A0A7W1D0U8-F1
#
_cell.length_a   1.000
_cell.length_b   1.000
_cell.length_c   1.000
_cell.angle_alpha   90.00
_cell.angle_beta   90.00
_cell.angle_gamma   90.00
#
_symmetry.space_group_name_H-M   'P 1'
#
loop_
_entity.id
_entity.type
_entity.pdbx_description
1 polymer ?
#
loop_
_entity_poly.entity_id
_entity_poly.type
_entity_poly.pdbx_seq_one_letter_code
_entity_poly.pdbx_strand_id
1 'polypeptide(L)' 'MSGQGPPKKRFGQHFLKDPNTARIVASGVTEDDVILEVGPGRGFLTAFLAERAGLIHAVELDPDVLPSLRAAVGDRDNVR' A
#
# COMPACT_ATOMS: atom_id res chain seq x y z
N MET A 1 -10.61 15.22 -10.46
CA MET A 1 -11.10 14.13 -9.57
C MET A 1 -11.08 12.82 -10.36
N SER A 2 -9.94 12.14 -10.44
CA SER A 2 -9.87 10.81 -11.04
C SER A 2 -10.48 9.81 -10.05
N GLY A 3 -11.80 9.60 -10.17
CA GLY A 3 -12.58 8.77 -9.28
C GLY A 3 -12.07 7.34 -9.28
N GLN A 4 -11.62 6.86 -8.13
CA GLN A 4 -11.25 5.47 -7.94
C GLN A 4 -12.51 4.62 -8.09
N GLY A 5 -12.46 3.58 -8.91
CA GLY A 5 -13.57 2.65 -9.10
C GLY A 5 -14.05 2.03 -7.78
N PRO A 6 -15.32 1.58 -7.70
CA PRO A 6 -15.83 0.94 -6.51
C PRO A 6 -15.04 -0.35 -6.20
N PRO A 7 -14.98 -0.79 -4.92
CA PRO A 7 -14.36 -2.06 -4.57
C PRO A 7 -14.97 -3.22 -5.36
N LYS A 8 -14.12 -4.07 -5.92
CA LYS A 8 -14.53 -5.24 -6.70
C LYS A 8 -14.61 -6.46 -5.80
N LYS A 9 -15.82 -6.97 -5.59
CA LYS A 9 -16.08 -8.17 -4.77
C LYS A 9 -15.27 -9.40 -5.21
N ARG A 10 -15.05 -9.59 -6.51
CA ARG A 10 -14.27 -10.72 -7.06
C ARG A 10 -12.82 -10.77 -6.59
N PHE A 11 -12.27 -9.62 -6.17
CA PHE A 11 -10.92 -9.49 -5.65
C PHE A 11 -10.89 -9.36 -4.11
N GLY A 12 -12.05 -9.50 -3.43
CA GLY A 12 -12.12 -9.36 -1.98
C GLY A 12 -11.72 -7.98 -1.46
N GLN A 13 -11.87 -6.92 -2.26
CA GLN A 13 -11.34 -5.59 -1.91
C GLN A 13 -12.07 -4.96 -0.73
N HIS A 14 -11.34 -4.79 0.38
CA HIS A 14 -11.70 -3.97 1.54
C HIS A 14 -10.56 -3.01 1.83
N PHE A 15 -10.74 -1.73 1.50
CA PHE A 15 -9.66 -0.76 1.63
C PHE A 15 -9.55 -0.22 3.05
N LEU A 16 -8.35 -0.32 3.63
CA LEU A 16 -8.00 0.33 4.89
C LEU A 16 -8.11 1.86 4.74
N LYS A 17 -8.66 2.52 5.76
CA LYS A 17 -8.81 3.98 5.82
C LYS A 17 -8.42 4.59 7.17
N ASP A 18 -8.22 3.76 8.18
CA ASP A 18 -7.86 4.23 9.51
C ASP A 18 -6.33 4.37 9.63
N PRO A 19 -5.79 5.59 9.79
CA PRO A 19 -4.37 5.79 9.93
C PRO A 19 -3.83 5.24 11.26
N ASN A 20 -4.65 5.11 12.31
CA ASN A 20 -4.16 4.54 13.57
C ASN A 20 -3.81 3.05 13.41
N THR A 21 -4.71 2.28 12.82
CA THR A 21 -4.45 0.88 12.44
C THR A 21 -3.20 0.76 11.58
N ALA A 22 -3.03 1.60 10.56
CA ALA A 22 -1.84 1.56 9.71
C ALA A 22 -0.53 1.83 10.48
N ARG A 23 -0.54 2.82 11.39
CA ARG A 23 0.62 3.11 12.25
C ARG A 23 0.95 1.97 13.21
N ILE A 24 -0.07 1.32 13.78
CA ILE A 24 0.12 0.17 14.66
C ILE A 24 0.77 -0.97 13.88
N VAL A 25 0.26 -1.29 12.68
CA VAL A 25 0.84 -2.33 11.81
C VAL A 25 2.29 -2.01 11.46
N ALA A 26 2.59 -0.77 11.12
CA ALA A 26 3.94 -0.33 10.75
C ALA A 26 4.89 -0.14 11.96
N SER A 27 4.39 -0.19 13.21
CA SER A 27 5.17 0.22 14.39
C SER A 27 6.40 -0.64 14.66
N GLY A 28 6.38 -1.92 14.27
CA GLY A 28 7.50 -2.86 14.43
C GLY A 28 8.47 -2.90 13.25
N VAL A 29 8.23 -2.11 12.21
CA VAL A 29 9.05 -2.08 10.99
C VAL A 29 10.22 -1.13 11.15
N THR A 30 11.37 -1.57 10.66
CA THR A 30 12.66 -0.86 10.68
C THR A 30 13.26 -0.80 9.27
N GLU A 31 14.31 -0.01 9.12
CA GLU A 31 15.02 0.16 7.84
C GLU A 31 15.74 -1.11 7.37
N ASP A 32 15.98 -2.07 8.27
CA ASP A 32 16.60 -3.36 7.95
C ASP A 32 15.59 -4.36 7.34
N ASP A 33 14.30 -4.05 7.38
CA ASP A 33 13.24 -4.96 6.92
C ASP A 33 13.00 -4.87 5.41
N VAL A 34 12.82 -6.05 4.81
CA VAL A 34 12.29 -6.21 3.45
C VAL A 34 10.89 -6.80 3.53
N ILE A 35 9.88 -6.06 3.07
CA ILE A 35 8.47 -6.42 3.19
C ILE A 35 7.92 -6.90 1.85
N LEU A 36 7.12 -7.96 1.89
CA LEU A 36 6.21 -8.32 0.81
C LEU A 36 4.78 -7.93 1.21
N GLU A 37 4.19 -6.97 0.50
CA GLU A 37 2.80 -6.59 0.67
C GLU A 37 1.94 -7.21 -0.45
N VAL A 38 1.06 -8.15 -0.07
CA VAL A 38 0.10 -8.76 -0.99
C VAL A 38 -1.22 -7.99 -0.91
N GLY A 39 -1.70 -7.52 -2.05
CA GLY A 39 -2.91 -6.70 -2.12
C GLY A 39 -2.74 -5.32 -1.47
N PRO A 40 -1.74 -4.52 -1.89
CA PRO A 40 -1.54 -3.15 -1.39
C PRO A 40 -2.73 -2.23 -1.70
N GLY A 41 -3.58 -2.63 -2.66
CA GLY A 41 -4.77 -1.92 -3.04
C GLY A 41 -4.43 -0.51 -3.53
N ARG A 42 -4.92 0.49 -2.79
CA ARG A 42 -4.73 1.91 -3.13
C ARG A 42 -3.45 2.50 -2.52
N GLY A 43 -2.63 1.68 -1.85
CA GLY A 43 -1.37 2.10 -1.25
C GLY A 43 -1.48 2.76 0.12
N PHE A 44 -2.64 2.65 0.80
CA PHE A 44 -2.83 3.31 2.09
C PHE A 44 -1.84 2.78 3.14
N LEU A 45 -1.75 1.47 3.33
CA LEU A 45 -0.80 0.87 4.26
C LEU A 45 0.64 0.97 3.73
N THR A 46 0.84 0.71 2.44
CA THR A 46 2.14 0.83 1.75
C THR A 46 2.84 2.16 2.06
N ALA A 47 2.12 3.27 2.07
CA ALA A 47 2.69 4.59 2.38
C ALA A 47 3.27 4.68 3.80
N PHE A 48 2.62 4.07 4.81
CA PHE A 48 3.14 4.04 6.18
C PHE A 48 4.30 3.06 6.35
N LEU A 49 4.26 1.93 5.65
CA LEU A 49 5.37 0.98 5.65
C LEU A 49 6.62 1.58 4.99
N ALA A 50 6.44 2.31 3.89
CA ALA A 50 7.53 2.88 3.10
C ALA A 50 8.26 4.04 3.82
N GLU A 51 7.66 4.60 4.87
CA GLU A 51 8.33 5.56 5.77
C GLU A 51 9.37 4.90 6.68
N ARG A 52 9.38 3.56 6.77
CA ARG A 52 10.18 2.81 7.75
C ARG A 52 11.01 1.70 7.13
N ALA A 53 10.43 0.90 6.24
CA ALA A 53 11.07 -0.27 5.65
C ALA A 53 12.22 0.12 4.71
N GLY A 54 13.27 -0.70 4.68
CA GLY A 54 14.35 -0.54 3.70
C GLY A 54 13.91 -0.89 2.27
N LEU A 55 12.99 -1.85 2.12
CA LEU A 55 12.43 -2.22 0.82
C LEU A 55 11.03 -2.85 0.96
N ILE A 56 10.14 -2.54 0.03
CA ILE A 56 8.81 -3.12 -0.09
C ILE A 56 8.60 -3.65 -1.51
N HIS A 57 8.17 -4.90 -1.60
CA HIS A 57 7.62 -5.51 -2.80
C HIS A 57 6.10 -5.51 -2.71
N ALA A 58 5.43 -4.76 -3.59
CA ALA A 58 3.99 -4.59 -3.59
C ALA A 58 3.35 -5.37 -4.74
N VAL A 59 2.61 -6.43 -4.42
CA VAL A 59 1.99 -7.31 -5.42
C VAL A 59 0.48 -7.08 -5.46
N GLU A 60 0.01 -6.50 -6.55
CA GLU A 60 -1.41 -6.19 -6.79
C GLU A 60 -1.95 -6.90 -8.03
N LEU A 61 -3.12 -7.52 -7.90
CA LEU A 61 -3.78 -8.24 -8.99
C LEU A 61 -4.70 -7.33 -9.82
N ASP A 62 -5.28 -6.29 -9.20
CA ASP A 62 -6.19 -5.36 -9.87
C ASP A 62 -5.42 -4.18 -10.50
N PRO A 63 -5.23 -4.14 -11.84
CA PRO A 63 -4.48 -3.06 -12.47
C PRO A 63 -5.14 -1.68 -12.30
N ASP A 64 -6.45 -1.63 -12.04
CA ASP A 64 -7.20 -0.37 -11.93
C ASP A 64 -6.83 0.43 -10.67
N VAL A 65 -6.24 -0.20 -9.64
CA VAL A 65 -5.82 0.51 -8.42
C VAL A 65 -4.36 0.98 -8.49
N LEU A 66 -3.56 0.49 -9.45
CA LEU A 66 -2.15 0.85 -9.60
C LEU A 66 -1.90 2.36 -9.72
N PRO A 67 -2.73 3.16 -10.44
CA PRO A 67 -2.54 4.61 -10.45
C PRO A 67 -2.67 5.25 -9.06
N SER A 68 -3.57 4.72 -8.21
CA SER A 68 -3.74 5.21 -6.84
C SER A 68 -2.59 4.77 -5.94
N LEU A 69 -2.15 3.51 -6.08
CA LEU A 69 -0.98 2.99 -5.39
C LEU A 69 0.26 3.85 -5.68
N ARG A 70 0.54 4.09 -6.96
CA ARG A 70 1.67 4.95 -7.40
C ARG A 70 1.56 6.36 -6.84
N ALA A 71 0.37 6.96 -6.88
CA ALA A 71 0.16 8.29 -6.30
C ALA A 71 0.37 8.32 -4.77
N ALA A 72 0.01 7.25 -4.05
CA ALA A 72 0.18 7.16 -2.60
C ALA A 72 1.66 6.99 -2.19
N VAL A 73 2.43 6.23 -2.97
CA VAL A 73 3.85 6.00 -2.67
C VAL A 73 4.76 7.09 -3.24
N GLY A 74 4.33 7.83 -4.26
CA GLY A 74 5.09 8.93 -4.86
C GLY A 74 6.39 8.46 -5.50
N ASP A 75 7.46 9.25 -5.33
CA ASP A 75 8.79 8.97 -5.89
C ASP A 75 9.68 8.11 -4.96
N ARG A 76 9.06 7.41 -4.00
CA ARG A 76 9.79 6.51 -3.09
C ARG A 76 10.44 5.37 -3.87
N ASP A 77 11.76 5.27 -3.78
CA ASP A 77 12.58 4.28 -4.47
C ASP A 77 12.63 2.92 -3.75
N ASN A 78 12.20 2.89 -2.49
CA ASN A 78 12.07 1.69 -1.67
C ASN A 78 10.76 0.92 -1.87
N VAL A 79 9.92 1.25 -2.86
CA VAL A 79 8.71 0.49 -3.22
C VAL A 79 8.81 -0.03 -4.65
N ARG A 80 8.67 -1.34 -4.84
CA ARG A 80 8.78 -2.04 -6.13
C ARG A 80 7.53 -2.82 -6.48
#